data_AF-A0A3S1P9H8-F1
#
_entry.id   AF-A0A3S1P9H8-F1
#
_cell.length_a   1.000
_cell.length_b   1.000
_cell.length_c   1.000
_cell.angle_alpha   90.00
_cell.angle_beta   90.00
_cell.angle_gamma   90.00
#
_symmetry.space_group_name_H-M   'P 1'
#
loop_
_entity.id
_entity.type
_entity.pdbx_description
1 polymer ?
#
loop_
_entity_poly.entity_id
_entity_poly.type
_entity_poly.pdbx_seq_one_letter_code
_entity_poly.pdbx_strand_id
1 'polypeptide(L)'
;MPKIRFHKLAAVAVLIGFAAWMGTGEFSSVGSAADKSVTTDKSVTTDKSATTDKQAGAGQPEAAKAKTAEAEPKAASRTVAVVTPPRKTFARAIRISGLTEADKRAVLATRVAGVIEKLPVKQGDHVKTGDLVLMLAAEEKISNVDNARQLLVQRKAELDAAER
;
A
#
# COMPACT_ATOMS: atom_id res chain seq x y z
N MET A 1 20.98 -34.89 -6.22
CA MET A 1 19.88 -34.97 -5.23
C MET A 1 19.60 -33.58 -4.68
N PRO A 2 18.42 -32.98 -4.93
CA PRO A 2 18.11 -31.63 -4.45
C PRO A 2 17.89 -31.63 -2.93
N LYS A 3 18.79 -30.98 -2.18
CA LYS A 3 18.62 -30.76 -0.73
C LYS A 3 17.54 -29.69 -0.51
N ILE A 4 16.29 -30.11 -0.36
CA ILE A 4 15.17 -29.21 -0.05
C ILE A 4 15.45 -28.56 1.31
N ARG A 5 15.66 -27.25 1.32
CA ARG A 5 15.87 -26.47 2.54
C ARG A 5 14.58 -26.47 3.37
N PHE A 6 14.68 -26.64 4.69
CA PHE A 6 13.57 -26.75 5.63
C PHE A 6 12.47 -25.68 5.44
N HIS A 7 12.86 -24.43 5.18
CA HIS A 7 11.92 -23.33 4.93
C HIS A 7 11.00 -23.53 3.71
N LYS A 8 11.39 -24.33 2.70
CA LYS A 8 10.54 -24.66 1.56
C LYS A 8 9.47 -25.70 1.90
N LEU A 9 9.79 -26.67 2.76
CA LEU A 9 8.81 -27.64 3.28
C LEU A 9 7.80 -26.93 4.20
N ALA A 10 8.27 -26.06 5.08
CA ALA A 10 7.40 -25.24 5.94
C ALA A 10 6.43 -24.37 5.12
N ALA A 11 6.90 -23.71 4.06
CA ALA A 11 6.05 -22.90 3.18
C ALA A 11 4.93 -23.71 2.49
N VAL A 12 5.24 -24.92 2.02
CA VAL A 12 4.24 -25.80 1.38
C VAL A 12 3.22 -26.32 2.40
N ALA A 13 3.65 -26.67 3.62
CA ALA A 13 2.74 -27.10 4.68
C ALA A 13 1.74 -26.00 5.09
N VAL A 14 2.21 -24.74 5.22
CA VAL A 14 1.34 -23.59 5.52
C VAL A 14 0.35 -23.34 4.38
N LEU A 15 0.79 -23.42 3.12
CA LEU A 15 -0.09 -23.21 1.96
C LEU A 15 -1.20 -24.26 1.88
N ILE A 16 -0.90 -25.53 2.16
CA ILE A 16 -1.90 -26.61 2.20
C ILE A 16 -2.88 -26.40 3.37
N GLY A 17 -2.37 -26.04 4.56
CA GLY A 17 -3.23 -25.74 5.72
C GLY A 17 -4.19 -24.58 5.47
N PHE A 18 -3.71 -23.50 4.84
CA PHE A 18 -4.54 -22.35 4.50
C PHE A 18 -5.58 -22.67 3.41
N ALA A 19 -5.19 -23.45 2.39
CA ALA A 19 -6.12 -23.90 1.35
C ALA A 19 -7.22 -24.82 1.91
N ALA A 20 -6.88 -25.72 2.85
CA ALA A 20 -7.85 -26.55 3.56
C ALA A 20 -8.83 -25.70 4.39
N TRP A 21 -8.35 -24.69 5.11
CA TRP A 21 -9.19 -23.78 5.91
C TRP A 21 -10.10 -22.89 5.03
N MET A 22 -9.60 -22.36 3.91
CA MET A 22 -10.47 -21.65 2.95
C MET A 22 -11.54 -22.57 2.35
N GLY A 23 -11.22 -23.85 2.17
CA GLY A 23 -12.17 -24.87 1.72
C GLY A 23 -13.29 -25.20 2.72
N THR A 24 -13.11 -24.93 4.02
CA THR A 24 -14.17 -25.13 5.03
C THR A 24 -15.23 -24.01 5.06
N GLY A 25 -15.05 -22.93 4.28
CA GLY A 25 -16.13 -21.99 3.97
C GLY A 25 -16.54 -20.99 5.06
N GLU A 26 -15.85 -20.93 6.21
CA GLU A 26 -16.12 -19.92 7.25
C GLU A 26 -15.60 -18.53 6.86
N PHE A 27 -16.32 -17.87 5.95
CA PHE A 27 -16.16 -16.45 5.67
C PHE A 27 -17.13 -15.62 6.51
N SER A 28 -16.63 -14.95 7.54
CA SER A 28 -17.40 -13.97 8.30
C SER A 28 -17.75 -12.77 7.40
N SER A 29 -18.98 -12.74 6.89
CA SER A 29 -19.48 -11.69 6.01
C SER A 29 -19.80 -10.41 6.78
N VAL A 30 -18.78 -9.59 7.04
CA VAL A 30 -18.94 -8.21 7.49
C VAL A 30 -19.31 -7.31 6.30
N GLY A 31 -20.53 -7.49 5.78
CA GLY A 31 -20.90 -6.97 4.45
C GLY A 31 -22.40 -6.81 4.16
N SER A 32 -23.17 -6.22 5.08
CA SER A 32 -24.50 -5.63 4.85
C SER A 32 -25.54 -6.49 4.11
N ALA A 33 -26.22 -7.37 4.85
CA ALA A 33 -27.59 -7.77 4.51
C ALA A 33 -28.59 -6.79 5.14
N ALA A 34 -29.65 -6.45 4.42
CA ALA A 34 -30.47 -5.28 4.70
C ALA A 34 -31.45 -5.47 5.88
N ASP A 35 -31.89 -4.35 6.45
CA ASP A 35 -33.33 -4.19 6.70
C ASP A 35 -33.83 -2.75 6.51
N LYS A 36 -35.11 -2.61 6.14
CA LYS A 36 -35.77 -1.31 5.91
C LYS A 36 -36.55 -0.88 7.14
N SER A 37 -36.22 0.27 7.75
CA SER A 37 -37.24 1.10 8.39
C SER A 37 -36.78 2.54 8.62
N VAL A 38 -37.72 3.48 8.42
CA VAL A 38 -37.83 4.82 9.04
C VAL A 38 -36.62 5.78 8.85
N THR A 39 -36.65 6.69 7.88
CA THR A 39 -37.30 8.03 7.90
C THR A 39 -36.55 9.09 8.73
N THR A 40 -36.58 10.34 8.23
CA THR A 40 -36.35 11.62 8.92
C THR A 40 -35.01 12.32 8.65
N ASP A 41 -34.96 12.99 7.50
CA ASP A 41 -34.92 14.46 7.44
C ASP A 41 -33.84 15.21 8.27
N LYS A 42 -32.80 15.76 7.60
CA LYS A 42 -32.75 17.22 7.33
C LYS A 42 -31.59 17.72 6.47
N SER A 43 -31.99 18.47 5.44
CA SER A 43 -31.35 19.64 4.81
C SER A 43 -29.93 20.10 5.23
N VAL A 44 -29.04 20.10 4.24
CA VAL A 44 -27.88 21.01 4.04
C VAL A 44 -27.93 21.28 2.52
N THR A 45 -27.85 22.47 1.92
CA THR A 45 -27.25 23.77 2.28
C THR A 45 -27.85 24.88 1.38
N THR A 46 -27.35 26.12 1.54
CA THR A 46 -26.99 27.10 0.49
C THR A 46 -27.82 28.39 0.45
N ASP A 47 -27.14 29.48 0.77
CA ASP A 47 -27.00 30.73 0.00
C ASP A 47 -27.72 30.78 -1.39
N LYS A 48 -28.12 31.94 -1.95
CA LYS A 48 -27.59 33.29 -1.77
C LYS A 48 -28.53 34.36 -2.35
N SER A 49 -28.26 35.61 -1.98
CA SER A 49 -28.49 36.85 -2.76
C SER A 49 -29.88 37.14 -3.33
N ALA A 50 -30.55 38.13 -2.72
CA ALA A 50 -31.31 39.14 -3.45
C ALA A 50 -30.99 40.53 -2.89
N THR A 51 -30.65 41.47 -3.78
CA THR A 51 -30.34 42.88 -3.53
C THR A 51 -30.55 43.58 -4.88
N THR A 52 -31.30 44.66 -5.06
CA THR A 52 -32.26 45.40 -4.20
C THR A 52 -33.10 46.31 -5.12
N ASP A 53 -34.22 46.83 -4.61
CA ASP A 53 -34.93 48.06 -5.03
C ASP A 53 -35.92 48.10 -6.23
N LYS A 54 -37.16 48.47 -5.86
CA LYS A 54 -37.99 49.60 -6.37
C LYS A 54 -38.76 49.51 -7.72
N GLN A 55 -39.92 50.15 -7.90
CA GLN A 55 -40.87 50.83 -6.97
C GLN A 55 -42.20 51.23 -7.65
N ALA A 56 -43.32 51.02 -6.94
CA ALA A 56 -44.63 51.73 -6.93
C ALA A 56 -45.49 51.98 -8.22
N GLY A 57 -46.81 52.16 -7.98
CA GLY A 57 -47.81 52.68 -8.92
C GLY A 57 -49.06 51.78 -9.08
N ALA A 58 -49.90 51.59 -8.05
CA ALA A 58 -51.02 52.46 -7.65
C ALA A 58 -52.22 52.48 -8.65
N GLY A 59 -53.39 51.97 -8.24
CA GLY A 59 -54.63 51.99 -9.04
C GLY A 59 -55.75 51.06 -8.55
N GLN A 60 -56.61 51.57 -7.68
CA GLN A 60 -57.99 51.09 -7.38
C GLN A 60 -58.93 52.31 -7.55
N PRO A 61 -60.28 52.17 -7.60
CA PRO A 61 -61.13 50.98 -7.43
C PRO A 61 -61.83 50.62 -8.80
N GLU A 62 -63.00 49.98 -8.97
CA GLU A 62 -64.05 49.54 -8.03
C GLU A 62 -64.81 48.26 -8.49
N ALA A 63 -66.15 48.30 -8.62
CA ALA A 63 -67.05 47.14 -8.57
C ALA A 63 -68.00 47.01 -9.78
N ALA A 64 -68.31 45.75 -10.15
CA ALA A 64 -69.68 45.31 -10.47
C ALA A 64 -69.79 43.76 -10.47
N LYS A 65 -70.97 43.24 -10.12
CA LYS A 65 -71.28 41.79 -10.01
C LYS A 65 -71.63 41.16 -11.38
N ALA A 66 -71.29 39.89 -11.58
CA ALA A 66 -72.26 38.84 -11.95
C ALA A 66 -71.64 37.44 -11.76
N LYS A 67 -72.48 36.44 -11.42
CA LYS A 67 -72.09 35.03 -11.33
C LYS A 67 -72.43 34.32 -12.64
N THR A 68 -71.51 33.53 -13.17
CA THR A 68 -71.83 32.30 -13.92
C THR A 68 -70.81 31.25 -13.49
N ALA A 69 -71.30 30.13 -12.96
CA ALA A 69 -70.45 29.00 -12.60
C ALA A 69 -70.51 27.97 -13.73
N GLU A 70 -69.45 27.88 -14.53
CA GLU A 70 -69.31 26.78 -15.48
C GLU A 70 -67.81 26.44 -15.69
N ALA A 71 -67.51 25.16 -15.53
CA ALA A 71 -66.20 24.50 -15.64
C ALA A 71 -65.02 25.07 -14.80
N GLU A 72 -64.60 24.33 -13.78
CA GLU A 72 -63.26 24.50 -13.19
C GLU A 72 -62.18 24.28 -14.26
N PRO A 73 -61.31 25.28 -14.55
CA PRO A 73 -60.14 25.05 -15.38
C PRO A 73 -59.14 24.23 -14.57
N LYS A 74 -59.18 22.91 -14.75
CA LYS A 74 -58.25 21.93 -14.17
C LYS A 74 -56.81 22.44 -14.35
N ALA A 75 -56.20 22.88 -13.24
CA ALA A 75 -55.04 23.77 -13.28
C ALA A 75 -53.94 23.27 -14.21
N ALA A 76 -53.53 24.11 -15.16
CA ALA A 76 -52.60 23.75 -16.22
C ALA A 76 -51.31 23.15 -15.64
N SER A 77 -51.08 21.86 -15.92
CA SER A 77 -49.97 21.11 -15.37
C SER A 77 -48.64 21.68 -15.84
N ARG A 78 -47.85 22.22 -14.91
CA ARG A 78 -46.51 22.73 -15.20
C ARG A 78 -45.58 21.57 -15.53
N THR A 79 -45.28 21.39 -16.81
CA THR A 79 -44.40 20.32 -17.28
C THR A 79 -42.96 20.58 -16.82
N VAL A 80 -42.39 19.61 -16.10
CA VAL A 80 -40.98 19.61 -15.70
C VAL A 80 -40.21 18.54 -16.46
N ALA A 81 -39.03 18.89 -16.97
CA ALA A 81 -38.13 17.91 -17.56
C ALA A 81 -37.42 17.14 -16.43
N VAL A 82 -37.52 15.81 -16.45
CA VAL A 82 -36.85 14.93 -15.47
C VAL A 82 -35.89 14.01 -16.22
N VAL A 83 -34.68 13.86 -15.70
CA VAL A 83 -33.67 12.92 -16.21
C VAL A 83 -33.38 11.90 -15.12
N THR A 84 -33.60 10.61 -15.41
CA THR A 84 -33.24 9.52 -14.52
C THR A 84 -31.74 9.23 -14.66
N PRO A 85 -30.90 9.51 -13.65
CA PRO A 85 -29.46 9.32 -13.78
C PRO A 85 -29.12 7.82 -13.85
N PRO A 86 -28.34 7.35 -14.84
CA PRO A 86 -27.93 5.96 -14.91
C PRO A 86 -26.97 5.64 -13.77
N ARG A 87 -27.29 4.62 -12.97
CA ARG A 87 -26.37 4.09 -11.95
C ARG A 87 -25.17 3.45 -12.64
N LYS A 88 -24.00 4.07 -12.51
CA LYS A 88 -22.71 3.57 -13.00
C LYS A 88 -21.70 3.56 -11.86
N THR A 89 -20.91 2.50 -11.78
CA THR A 89 -19.79 2.40 -10.83
C THR A 89 -18.65 3.28 -11.33
N PHE A 90 -18.28 4.30 -10.55
CA PHE A 90 -17.15 5.17 -10.88
C PHE A 90 -15.88 4.68 -10.17
N ALA A 91 -14.86 4.35 -10.96
CA ALA A 91 -13.50 4.18 -10.48
C ALA A 91 -12.66 5.38 -10.97
N ARG A 92 -12.09 6.15 -10.04
CA ARG A 92 -11.20 7.27 -10.36
C ARG A 92 -9.76 6.86 -10.08
N ALA A 93 -8.91 6.87 -11.11
CA ALA A 93 -7.47 6.68 -10.93
C ALA A 93 -6.91 7.88 -10.15
N ILE A 94 -6.41 7.62 -8.94
CA ILE A 94 -5.67 8.61 -8.14
C ILE A 94 -4.20 8.52 -8.56
N ARG A 95 -3.64 9.63 -9.05
CA ARG A 95 -2.22 9.73 -9.36
C ARG A 95 -1.50 10.24 -8.11
N ILE A 96 -0.56 9.45 -7.60
CA ILE A 96 0.30 9.80 -6.48
C ILE A 96 1.73 9.93 -7.02
N SER A 97 2.38 11.05 -6.75
CA SER A 97 3.81 11.24 -7.04
C SER A 97 4.65 10.56 -5.95
N GLY A 98 5.67 9.80 -6.36
CA GLY A 98 6.63 9.18 -5.46
C GLY A 98 7.99 9.06 -6.12
N LEU A 99 9.03 8.88 -5.30
CA LEU A 99 10.39 8.58 -5.74
C LEU A 99 10.63 7.07 -5.56
N THR A 100 11.30 6.45 -6.52
CA THR A 100 11.73 5.05 -6.42
C THR A 100 13.09 4.97 -5.76
N GLU A 101 13.19 4.25 -4.65
CA GLU A 101 14.47 3.94 -3.98
C GLU A 101 14.88 2.48 -4.22
N ALA A 102 16.14 2.16 -3.91
CA ALA A 102 16.64 0.80 -3.98
C ALA A 102 16.12 -0.03 -2.79
N ASP A 103 15.51 -1.20 -3.05
CA ASP A 103 15.08 -2.16 -2.02
C ASP A 103 16.19 -2.48 -1.00
N LYS A 104 17.44 -2.58 -1.47
CA LYS A 104 18.62 -2.80 -0.63
C LYS A 104 19.78 -1.95 -1.10
N ARG A 105 20.36 -1.19 -0.19
CA ARG A 105 21.60 -0.42 -0.40
C ARG A 105 22.63 -0.83 0.66
N ALA A 106 23.81 -1.24 0.21
CA ALA A 106 24.94 -1.55 1.08
C ALA A 106 26.16 -0.74 0.65
N VAL A 107 26.86 -0.16 1.61
CA VAL A 107 28.17 0.47 1.39
C VAL A 107 29.22 -0.52 1.86
N LEU A 108 30.06 -0.99 0.95
CA LEU A 108 31.12 -1.94 1.27
C LEU A 108 32.32 -1.20 1.87
N ALA A 109 32.84 -1.72 2.97
CA ALA A 109 34.05 -1.25 3.64
C ALA A 109 34.91 -2.44 4.05
N THR A 110 36.23 -2.27 4.04
CA THR A 110 37.17 -3.29 4.48
C THR A 110 37.17 -3.38 6.01
N ARG A 111 37.02 -4.59 6.57
CA ARG A 111 37.03 -4.81 8.03
C ARG A 111 38.41 -4.59 8.66
N VAL A 112 39.46 -4.66 7.86
CA VAL A 112 40.86 -4.46 8.26
C VAL A 112 41.52 -3.44 7.35
N ALA A 113 42.54 -2.75 7.84
CA ALA A 113 43.44 -1.97 7.02
C ALA A 113 44.34 -2.90 6.18
N GLY A 114 44.69 -2.47 4.96
CA GLY A 114 45.52 -3.22 4.03
C GLY A 114 45.56 -2.54 2.65
N VAL A 115 46.43 -3.05 1.77
CA VAL A 115 46.55 -2.59 0.38
C VAL A 115 45.65 -3.48 -0.51
N ILE A 116 45.05 -2.90 -1.55
CA ILE A 116 44.27 -3.65 -2.54
C ILE A 116 45.23 -4.38 -3.49
N GLU A 117 45.16 -5.71 -3.52
CA GLU A 117 45.99 -6.54 -4.40
C GLU A 117 45.26 -6.85 -5.71
N LYS A 118 43.97 -7.22 -5.64
CA LYS A 118 43.15 -7.56 -6.81
C LYS A 118 41.74 -6.99 -6.70
N LEU A 119 41.26 -6.40 -7.80
CA LEU A 119 39.87 -5.94 -7.97
C LEU A 119 39.25 -6.69 -9.18
N PRO A 120 38.66 -7.88 -8.97
CA PRO A 120 38.18 -8.73 -10.07
C PRO A 120 36.85 -8.29 -10.70
N VAL A 121 36.08 -7.41 -10.04
CA VAL A 121 34.79 -6.90 -10.57
C VAL A 121 34.96 -5.53 -11.22
N LYS A 122 34.16 -5.24 -12.24
CA LYS A 122 34.10 -3.93 -12.91
C LYS A 122 32.94 -3.10 -12.40
N GLN A 123 33.03 -1.79 -12.60
CA GLN A 123 31.93 -0.88 -12.27
C GLN A 123 30.69 -1.21 -13.11
N GLY A 124 29.57 -1.47 -12.43
CA GLY A 124 28.30 -1.85 -13.05
C GLY A 124 28.03 -3.36 -13.11
N ASP A 125 29.00 -4.20 -12.74
CA ASP A 125 28.81 -5.66 -12.72
C ASP A 125 27.79 -6.09 -11.64
N HIS A 126 26.99 -7.11 -11.95
CA HIS A 126 26.10 -7.76 -10.99
C HIS A 126 26.85 -8.75 -10.11
N VAL A 127 26.93 -8.47 -8.81
CA VAL A 127 27.53 -9.35 -7.79
C VAL A 127 26.46 -10.04 -6.94
N LYS A 128 26.73 -11.28 -6.52
CA LYS A 128 25.90 -12.06 -5.60
C LYS A 128 26.51 -12.08 -4.20
N THR A 129 25.69 -12.45 -3.21
CA THR A 129 26.15 -12.63 -1.83
C THR A 129 27.21 -13.73 -1.76
N GLY A 130 28.43 -13.35 -1.39
CA GLY A 130 29.59 -14.26 -1.27
C GLY A 130 30.61 -14.13 -2.41
N ASP A 131 30.32 -13.37 -3.46
CA ASP A 131 31.27 -13.14 -4.55
C ASP A 131 32.46 -12.28 -4.08
N LEU A 132 33.66 -12.57 -4.60
CA LEU A 132 34.87 -11.80 -4.30
C LEU A 132 34.82 -10.46 -5.04
N VAL A 133 34.47 -9.39 -4.33
CA VAL A 133 34.48 -8.02 -4.86
C VAL A 133 35.89 -7.43 -4.92
N LEU A 134 36.68 -7.67 -3.87
CA LEU A 134 37.99 -7.04 -3.66
C LEU A 134 38.86 -7.97 -2.80
N MET A 135 40.15 -8.07 -3.14
CA MET A 135 41.14 -8.84 -2.40
C MET A 135 42.22 -7.91 -1.87
N LEU A 136 42.47 -7.98 -0.55
CA LEU A 136 43.57 -7.27 0.10
C LEU A 136 44.83 -8.13 0.11
N ALA A 137 45.99 -7.48 0.00
CA ALA A 137 47.29 -8.08 0.24
C ALA A 137 47.33 -8.68 1.65
N ALA A 138 47.83 -9.91 1.77
CA ALA A 138 47.60 -10.77 2.93
C ALA A 138 48.86 -11.45 3.50
N GLU A 139 50.05 -11.12 3.00
CA GLU A 139 51.33 -11.76 3.32
C GLU A 139 51.61 -11.80 4.83
N GLU A 140 51.47 -10.66 5.49
CA GLU A 140 51.60 -10.51 6.96
C GLU A 140 50.49 -11.29 7.70
N LYS A 141 49.25 -11.28 7.18
CA LYS A 141 48.09 -11.95 7.80
C LYS A 141 48.23 -13.47 7.74
N ILE A 142 48.69 -14.02 6.62
CA ILE A 142 48.96 -15.44 6.42
C ILE A 142 50.09 -15.87 7.37
N SER A 143 51.21 -15.14 7.39
CA SER A 143 52.34 -15.40 8.27
C SER A 143 51.94 -15.44 9.76
N ASN A 144 51.13 -14.48 10.20
CA ASN A 144 50.61 -14.44 11.57
C ASN A 144 49.67 -15.62 11.90
N VAL A 145 48.85 -16.06 10.94
CA VAL A 145 48.00 -17.25 11.11
C VAL A 145 48.84 -18.53 11.22
N ASP A 146 49.90 -18.68 10.45
CA ASP A 146 50.76 -19.87 10.49
C ASP A 146 51.61 -19.92 11.76
N ASN A 147 52.15 -18.77 12.22
CA ASN A 147 52.78 -18.67 13.54
C ASN A 147 51.81 -19.06 14.67
N ALA A 148 50.56 -18.58 14.62
CA ALA A 148 49.53 -18.93 15.60
C ALA A 148 49.16 -20.42 15.56
N ARG A 149 49.15 -21.05 14.38
CA ARG A 149 48.93 -22.51 14.22
C ARG A 149 50.08 -23.32 14.81
N GLN A 150 51.33 -22.93 14.57
CA GLN A 150 52.50 -23.60 15.16
C GLN A 150 52.48 -23.52 16.68
N LEU A 151 52.19 -22.35 17.24
CA LEU A 151 52.04 -22.17 18.69
C LEU A 151 50.88 -23.03 19.25
N LEU A 152 49.74 -23.11 18.55
CA LEU A 152 48.61 -23.97 18.93
C LEU A 152 49.02 -25.45 18.98
N VAL A 153 49.76 -25.94 17.98
CA VAL A 153 50.27 -27.32 17.94
C VAL A 153 51.24 -27.58 19.10
N GLN A 154 52.17 -26.66 19.38
CA GLN A 154 53.08 -26.76 20.52
C GLN A 154 52.30 -26.85 21.84
N ARG A 155 51.37 -25.93 22.09
CA ARG A 155 50.60 -25.91 23.36
C ARG A 155 49.70 -27.13 23.53
N LYS A 156 49.20 -27.71 22.44
CA LYS A 156 48.50 -29.01 22.50
C LYS A 156 49.43 -30.14 22.90
N ALA A 157 50.63 -30.23 22.31
CA ALA A 157 51.59 -31.26 22.70
C ALA A 157 52.06 -31.11 24.16
N GLU A 158 52.20 -29.88 24.65
CA GLU A 158 52.50 -29.58 26.07
C GLU A 158 51.35 -30.01 27.00
N LEU A 159 50.09 -29.76 26.61
CA LEU A 159 48.90 -30.16 27.38
C LEU A 159 48.71 -31.70 27.36
N ASP A 160 48.80 -32.34 26.19
CA ASP A 160 48.72 -33.79 26.03
C ASP A 160 49.83 -34.54 26.79
N ALA A 161 50.95 -33.85 27.11
CA ALA A 161 52.04 -34.37 27.92
C ALA A 161 51.87 -34.09 29.42
N ALA A 162 51.05 -33.11 29.80
CA ALA A 162 50.71 -32.79 31.19
C ALA A 162 49.46 -33.54 31.70
N GLU A 163 48.61 -34.02 30.79
CA GLU A 163 47.42 -34.85 31.11
C GLU A 163 47.70 -36.36 31.17
N ARG A 164 48.96 -36.80 30.97
CA ARG A 164 49.42 -38.19 31.10
C ARG A 164 50.27 -38.42 32.35
#